data_AF-A0A3C1KE62-F1
#
_entry.id   AF-A0A3C1KE62-F1
#
_cell.length_a   1.000
_cell.length_b   1.000
_cell.length_c   1.000
_cell.angle_alpha   90.00
_cell.angle_beta   90.00
_cell.angle_gamma   90.00
#
_symmetry.space_group_name_H-M   'P 1'
#
loop_
_entity.id
_entity.type
_entity.pdbx_description
1 polymer ?
#
loop_
_entity_poly.entity_id
_entity_poly.type
_entity_poly.pdbx_seq_one_letter_code
_entity_poly.pdbx_strand_id
1 'polypeptide(L)'
;DGETVTVVSAYVHSGEDGTPRQDAKYGFLDAMTERMSRLAAGGALVLVTGDLNVGHRPLDIKNWRGNQKKAGFLPKERAYVDRFLGDAGAQVVGVDGSTGTGLGWVDIGRRHAGEVEGPYTWWSNRGQAFDNDTGWRIDYHLATAALAARESGYHVARAATYAERW
;
A
#
# COMPACT_ATOMS: atom_id res chain seq x y z
N ASP A 1 -28.59 -16.71 2.74
CA ASP A 1 -28.07 -16.45 1.38
C ASP A 1 -26.98 -15.41 1.52
N GLY A 2 -25.74 -15.71 1.14
CA GLY A 2 -24.59 -14.82 1.37
C GLY A 2 -23.65 -14.83 0.18
N GLU A 3 -22.89 -13.76 0.01
CA GLU A 3 -21.83 -13.67 -1.00
C GLU A 3 -20.49 -14.09 -0.40
N THR A 4 -19.65 -14.72 -1.21
CA THR A 4 -18.29 -15.10 -0.78
C THR A 4 -17.38 -13.88 -0.84
N VAL A 5 -16.71 -13.58 0.28
CA VAL A 5 -15.62 -12.60 0.36
C VAL A 5 -14.31 -13.34 0.57
N THR A 6 -13.31 -13.02 -0.26
CA THR A 6 -11.94 -13.50 -0.07
C THR A 6 -11.13 -12.45 0.67
N VAL A 7 -10.53 -12.81 1.80
CA VAL A 7 -9.59 -11.94 2.53
C VAL A 7 -8.19 -12.55 2.46
N VAL A 8 -7.22 -11.75 2.05
CA VAL A 8 -5.81 -12.11 1.98
C VAL A 8 -5.05 -11.23 2.95
N SER A 9 -4.38 -11.84 3.92
CA SER A 9 -3.37 -11.16 4.74
C SER A 9 -2.02 -11.27 4.04
N ALA A 10 -1.42 -10.13 3.67
CA ALA A 10 -0.14 -10.06 2.98
C ALA A 10 0.90 -9.36 3.85
N TYR A 11 2.11 -9.91 3.84
CA TYR A 11 3.30 -9.26 4.39
C TYR A 11 4.37 -9.27 3.30
N VAL A 12 4.58 -8.12 2.66
CA VAL A 12 5.70 -7.94 1.73
C VAL A 12 6.91 -7.65 2.59
N HIS A 13 7.96 -8.45 2.50
CA HIS A 13 9.14 -8.23 3.34
C HIS A 13 9.85 -6.91 3.03
N SER A 14 10.47 -6.32 4.06
CA SER A 14 11.30 -5.13 3.92
C SER A 14 12.47 -5.39 2.94
N GLY A 15 12.77 -4.41 2.09
CA GLY A 15 13.88 -4.46 1.16
C GLY A 15 15.10 -3.68 1.64
N GLU A 16 16.18 -3.76 0.87
CA GLU A 16 17.38 -2.94 1.05
C GLU A 16 18.01 -2.73 -0.33
N ASP A 17 18.03 -1.46 -0.78
CA ASP A 17 18.41 -1.10 -2.15
C ASP A 17 19.79 -1.65 -2.56
N GLY A 18 19.88 -2.20 -3.77
CA GLY A 18 21.11 -2.83 -4.29
C GLY A 18 21.49 -4.17 -3.66
N THR A 19 20.60 -4.81 -2.89
CA THR A 19 20.87 -6.12 -2.26
C THR A 19 19.90 -7.21 -2.77
N PRO A 20 20.25 -8.51 -2.60
CA PRO A 20 19.34 -9.62 -2.90
C PRO A 20 17.99 -9.58 -2.16
N ARG A 21 17.91 -8.85 -1.02
CA ARG A 21 16.65 -8.66 -0.31
C ARG A 21 15.66 -7.80 -1.11
N GLN A 22 16.18 -6.79 -1.81
CA GLN A 22 15.36 -5.97 -2.70
C GLN A 22 14.92 -6.76 -3.94
N ASP A 23 15.80 -7.60 -4.50
CA ASP A 23 15.43 -8.48 -5.62
C ASP A 23 14.31 -9.45 -5.23
N ALA A 24 14.42 -10.06 -4.05
CA ALA A 24 13.36 -10.91 -3.50
C ALA A 24 12.05 -10.13 -3.29
N LYS A 25 12.14 -8.85 -2.90
CA LYS A 25 10.96 -7.99 -2.72
C LYS A 25 10.28 -7.72 -4.06
N TYR A 26 11.05 -7.41 -5.10
CA TYR A 26 10.50 -7.26 -6.45
C TYR A 26 9.87 -8.55 -6.96
N GLY A 27 10.51 -9.71 -6.77
CA GLY A 27 9.93 -11.00 -7.13
C GLY A 27 8.61 -11.29 -6.39
N PHE A 28 8.50 -10.90 -5.11
CA PHE A 28 7.23 -10.99 -4.39
C PHE A 28 6.17 -10.07 -4.99
N LEU A 29 6.52 -8.81 -5.28
CA LEU A 29 5.59 -7.84 -5.87
C LEU A 29 5.13 -8.26 -7.26
N ASP A 30 5.99 -8.87 -8.07
CA ASP A 30 5.63 -9.47 -9.36
C ASP A 30 4.60 -10.60 -9.17
N ALA A 31 4.88 -11.56 -8.29
CA ALA A 31 3.96 -12.66 -7.98
C ALA A 31 2.63 -12.18 -7.38
N MET A 32 2.68 -11.13 -6.55
CA MET A 32 1.52 -10.47 -5.97
C MET A 32 0.68 -9.81 -7.06
N THR A 33 1.29 -9.11 -8.01
CA THR A 33 0.62 -8.50 -9.17
C THR A 33 -0.19 -9.55 -9.92
N GLU A 34 0.45 -10.68 -10.28
CA GLU A 34 -0.24 -11.77 -10.98
C GLU A 34 -1.38 -12.37 -10.16
N ARG A 35 -1.16 -12.57 -8.85
CA ARG A 35 -2.18 -13.12 -7.96
C ARG A 35 -3.38 -12.19 -7.82
N MET A 36 -3.15 -10.90 -7.66
CA MET A 36 -4.20 -9.88 -7.59
C MET A 36 -5.02 -9.85 -8.87
N SER A 37 -4.39 -9.90 -10.05
CA SER A 37 -5.10 -9.99 -11.34
C SER A 37 -6.03 -11.20 -11.42
N ARG A 38 -5.58 -12.38 -10.96
CA ARG A 38 -6.40 -13.59 -10.92
C ARG A 38 -7.55 -13.49 -9.92
N LEU A 39 -7.30 -12.89 -8.76
CA LEU A 39 -8.31 -12.72 -7.70
C LEU A 39 -9.42 -11.73 -8.08
N ALA A 40 -9.10 -10.68 -8.84
CA ALA A 40 -10.07 -9.66 -9.24
C ALA A 40 -11.00 -10.10 -10.39
N ALA A 41 -10.80 -11.29 -10.97
CA ALA A 41 -11.57 -11.79 -12.09
C ALA A 41 -13.06 -12.02 -11.73
N GLY A 42 -13.94 -11.82 -12.70
CA GLY A 42 -15.35 -12.22 -12.60
C GLY A 42 -16.18 -11.47 -11.55
N GLY A 43 -15.75 -10.27 -11.11
CA GLY A 43 -16.49 -9.46 -10.14
C GLY A 43 -16.36 -9.95 -8.70
N ALA A 44 -15.32 -10.73 -8.38
CA ALA A 44 -15.09 -11.24 -7.04
C ALA A 44 -14.95 -10.13 -5.98
N LEU A 45 -15.46 -10.40 -4.78
CA LEU A 45 -15.32 -9.55 -3.61
C LEU A 45 -14.03 -9.93 -2.87
N VAL A 46 -12.98 -9.14 -3.03
CA VAL A 46 -11.66 -9.48 -2.49
C VAL A 46 -11.05 -8.30 -1.75
N LEU A 47 -10.49 -8.57 -0.58
CA LEU A 47 -9.66 -7.66 0.20
C LEU A 47 -8.25 -8.27 0.32
N VAL A 48 -7.24 -7.53 -0.13
CA VAL A 48 -5.84 -7.77 0.19
C VAL A 48 -5.42 -6.75 1.23
N THR A 49 -5.00 -7.22 2.40
CA THR A 49 -4.69 -6.36 3.54
C THR A 49 -3.38 -6.74 4.20
N GLY A 50 -2.74 -5.76 4.85
CA GLY A 50 -1.52 -5.95 5.65
C GLY A 50 -0.40 -5.01 5.24
N ASP A 51 0.79 -5.30 5.74
CA ASP A 51 1.98 -4.49 5.53
C ASP A 51 2.62 -4.82 4.18
N LEU A 52 2.50 -3.89 3.23
CA LEU A 52 3.10 -4.00 1.91
C LEU A 52 4.52 -3.43 1.87
N ASN A 53 5.02 -2.85 2.97
CA ASN A 53 6.33 -2.24 3.09
C ASN A 53 6.61 -1.22 1.97
N VAL A 54 5.60 -0.52 1.44
CA VAL A 54 5.74 0.48 0.36
C VAL A 54 4.82 1.67 0.63
N GLY A 55 5.36 2.87 0.75
CA GLY A 55 4.57 4.10 0.70
C GLY A 55 4.34 4.50 -0.76
N HIS A 56 3.12 4.87 -1.15
CA HIS A 56 2.76 5.11 -2.55
C HIS A 56 3.14 6.50 -3.06
N ARG A 57 2.63 7.55 -2.39
CA ARG A 57 2.75 8.96 -2.80
C ARG A 57 3.47 9.77 -1.73
N PRO A 58 3.91 11.02 -2.02
CA PRO A 58 4.51 11.90 -1.02
C PRO A 58 3.66 12.09 0.25
N LEU A 59 2.32 11.98 0.13
CA LEU A 59 1.40 12.02 1.27
C LEU A 59 1.55 10.83 2.22
N ASP A 60 2.09 9.71 1.74
CA ASP A 60 2.18 8.45 2.49
C ASP A 60 3.46 8.36 3.35
N ILE A 61 4.27 9.42 3.39
CA ILE A 61 5.49 9.47 4.17
C ILE A 61 5.87 10.91 4.50
N LYS A 62 6.01 11.25 5.80
CA LYS A 62 6.26 12.63 6.24
C LYS A 62 7.53 13.25 5.63
N ASN A 63 8.64 12.51 5.63
CA ASN A 63 9.94 12.98 5.14
C ASN A 63 10.27 12.43 3.74
N TRP A 64 9.31 12.46 2.82
CA TRP A 64 9.40 11.79 1.51
C TRP A 64 10.64 12.17 0.70
N ARG A 65 11.05 13.45 0.70
CA ARG A 65 12.17 13.94 -0.14
C ARG A 65 13.46 13.17 0.07
N GLY A 66 13.81 12.91 1.32
CA GLY A 66 15.03 12.18 1.70
C GLY A 66 14.92 10.66 1.57
N ASN A 67 13.70 10.13 1.42
CA ASN A 67 13.43 8.69 1.39
C ASN A 67 13.24 8.12 -0.02
N GLN A 68 13.27 8.95 -1.06
CA GLN A 68 13.14 8.50 -2.47
C GLN A 68 14.22 7.50 -2.92
N LYS A 69 15.31 7.37 -2.17
CA LYS A 69 16.40 6.40 -2.41
C LYS A 69 16.47 5.32 -1.31
N LYS A 70 15.37 5.10 -0.59
CA LYS A 70 15.27 4.12 0.50
C LYS A 70 14.20 3.09 0.15
N ALA A 71 14.52 1.82 0.41
CA ALA A 71 13.56 0.75 0.29
C ALA A 71 12.28 1.07 1.09
N GLY A 72 11.15 0.78 0.48
CA GLY A 72 9.82 1.22 0.88
C GLY A 72 9.33 2.51 0.23
N PHE A 73 10.19 3.28 -0.42
CA PHE A 73 9.77 4.48 -1.17
C PHE A 73 10.58 4.69 -2.46
N LEU A 74 11.23 3.63 -2.97
CA LEU A 74 11.92 3.66 -4.25
C LEU A 74 10.89 3.88 -5.38
N PRO A 75 11.23 4.61 -6.45
CA PRO A 75 10.33 4.81 -7.58
C PRO A 75 9.76 3.50 -8.15
N LYS A 76 10.59 2.45 -8.27
CA LYS A 76 10.16 1.15 -8.79
C LYS A 76 9.14 0.47 -7.87
N GLU A 77 9.31 0.55 -6.55
CA GLU A 77 8.34 0.00 -5.59
C GLU A 77 6.99 0.73 -5.71
N ARG A 78 7.04 2.06 -5.80
CA ARG A 78 5.86 2.92 -5.95
C ARG A 78 5.12 2.66 -7.26
N ALA A 79 5.84 2.34 -8.33
CA ALA A 79 5.26 1.99 -9.63
C ALA A 79 4.41 0.70 -9.60
N TYR A 80 4.65 -0.23 -8.66
CA TYR A 80 3.71 -1.35 -8.45
C TYR A 80 2.37 -0.84 -7.92
N VAL A 81 2.40 0.04 -6.91
CA VAL A 81 1.16 0.60 -6.33
C VAL A 81 0.43 1.48 -7.35
N ASP A 82 1.15 2.25 -8.18
CA ASP A 82 0.56 2.99 -9.31
C ASP A 82 -0.28 2.05 -10.21
N ARG A 83 0.25 0.86 -10.53
CA ARG A 83 -0.46 -0.12 -11.38
C ARG A 83 -1.57 -0.84 -10.64
N PHE A 84 -1.40 -1.15 -9.35
CA PHE A 84 -2.47 -1.77 -8.56
C PHE A 84 -3.72 -0.88 -8.55
N LEU A 85 -3.52 0.43 -8.40
CA LEU A 85 -4.60 1.40 -8.25
C LEU A 85 -5.09 2.02 -9.56
N GLY A 86 -4.33 1.90 -10.65
CA GLY A 86 -4.76 2.37 -11.96
C GLY A 86 -5.95 1.59 -12.50
N ASP A 87 -6.78 2.25 -13.32
CA ASP A 87 -8.01 1.67 -13.87
C ASP A 87 -7.77 0.32 -14.54
N ALA A 88 -8.68 -0.64 -14.31
CA ALA A 88 -8.54 -2.00 -14.80
C ALA A 88 -8.39 -2.04 -16.33
N GLY A 89 -7.26 -2.55 -16.82
CA GLY A 89 -6.97 -2.65 -18.24
C GLY A 89 -6.37 -1.38 -18.88
N ALA A 90 -6.33 -0.25 -18.16
CA ALA A 90 -5.73 0.97 -18.66
C ALA A 90 -4.19 0.89 -18.67
N GLN A 91 -3.54 1.61 -19.59
CA GLN A 91 -2.10 1.80 -19.55
C GLN A 91 -1.75 2.80 -18.44
N VAL A 92 -0.91 2.38 -17.51
CA VAL A 92 -0.41 3.20 -16.39
C VAL A 92 1.07 3.48 -16.62
N VAL A 93 1.46 4.75 -16.47
CA VAL A 93 2.86 5.18 -16.40
C VAL A 93 3.22 5.33 -14.94
N GLY A 94 4.10 4.46 -14.43
CA GLY A 94 4.57 4.51 -13.06
C GLY A 94 5.49 5.70 -12.81
N VAL A 95 5.68 6.06 -11.54
CA VAL A 95 6.58 7.17 -11.16
C VAL A 95 8.06 6.92 -11.50
N ASP A 96 8.45 5.67 -11.75
CA ASP A 96 9.77 5.30 -12.26
C ASP A 96 9.90 5.42 -13.81
N GLY A 97 8.84 5.86 -14.49
CA GLY A 97 8.77 5.96 -15.95
C GLY A 97 8.45 4.65 -16.67
N SER A 98 8.34 3.53 -15.94
CA SER A 98 7.92 2.26 -16.51
C SER A 98 6.43 2.29 -16.85
N THR A 99 5.99 1.40 -17.74
CA THR A 99 4.57 1.30 -18.09
C THR A 99 4.04 -0.11 -17.84
N GLY A 100 2.76 -0.22 -17.53
CA GLY A 100 2.08 -1.50 -17.27
C GLY A 100 0.57 -1.34 -17.24
N THR A 101 -0.13 -2.47 -17.09
CA THR A 101 -1.60 -2.49 -17.05
C THR A 101 -2.12 -2.20 -15.64
N GLY A 102 -3.09 -1.31 -15.53
CA GLY A 102 -3.81 -1.04 -14.29
C GLY A 102 -4.68 -2.24 -13.85
N LEU A 103 -4.76 -2.50 -12.55
CA LEU A 103 -5.50 -3.63 -11.98
C LEU A 103 -6.89 -3.26 -11.42
N GLY A 104 -7.18 -1.97 -11.25
CA GLY A 104 -8.47 -1.47 -10.76
C GLY A 104 -8.75 -1.74 -9.28
N TRP A 105 -7.71 -1.95 -8.46
CA TRP A 105 -7.88 -2.07 -7.02
C TRP A 105 -8.08 -0.71 -6.39
N VAL A 106 -8.77 -0.70 -5.25
CA VAL A 106 -9.07 0.50 -4.50
C VAL A 106 -8.31 0.46 -3.19
N ASP A 107 -7.52 1.51 -2.93
CA ASP A 107 -6.98 1.81 -1.60
C ASP A 107 -8.07 2.42 -0.71
N ILE A 108 -8.66 1.60 0.16
CA ILE A 108 -9.73 2.02 1.08
C ILE A 108 -9.22 3.10 2.04
N GLY A 109 -8.00 2.95 2.56
CA GLY A 109 -7.45 3.91 3.52
C GLY A 109 -7.31 5.29 2.91
N ARG A 110 -6.81 5.38 1.67
CA ARG A 110 -6.71 6.65 0.96
C ARG A 110 -8.08 7.20 0.55
N ARG A 111 -8.98 6.36 0.05
CA ARG A 111 -10.36 6.77 -0.30
C ARG A 111 -11.05 7.42 0.90
N HIS A 112 -10.90 6.84 2.08
CA HIS A 112 -11.52 7.34 3.30
C HIS A 112 -10.85 8.61 3.84
N ALA A 113 -9.51 8.64 3.86
CA ALA A 113 -8.76 9.78 4.40
C ALA A 113 -8.76 11.02 3.51
N GLY A 114 -8.95 10.86 2.20
CA GLY A 114 -8.79 11.94 1.22
C GLY A 114 -7.32 12.30 0.96
N GLU A 115 -7.06 13.43 0.31
CA GLU A 115 -5.71 13.87 -0.09
C GLU A 115 -4.99 14.64 1.03
N VAL A 116 -4.73 13.94 2.14
CA VAL A 116 -4.04 14.45 3.33
C VAL A 116 -2.71 13.74 3.59
N GLU A 117 -1.80 14.35 4.34
CA GLU A 117 -0.62 13.65 4.85
C GLU A 117 -1.03 12.52 5.80
N GLY A 118 -0.50 11.31 5.58
CA GLY A 118 -0.97 10.11 6.27
C GLY A 118 -2.40 9.71 5.84
N PRO A 119 -3.19 9.06 6.73
CA PRO A 119 -2.80 8.62 8.07
C PRO A 119 -1.67 7.59 8.00
N TYR A 120 -0.65 7.76 8.84
CA TYR A 120 0.47 6.83 8.90
C TYR A 120 0.11 5.60 9.74
N THR A 121 0.71 4.47 9.40
CA THR A 121 0.45 3.16 10.05
C THR A 121 1.71 2.59 10.69
N TRP A 122 2.88 3.17 10.37
CA TRP A 122 4.17 2.75 10.91
C TRP A 122 5.03 3.95 11.29
N TRP A 123 5.73 3.85 12.42
CA TRP A 123 6.70 4.84 12.89
C TRP A 123 7.99 4.15 13.34
N SER A 124 9.13 4.77 13.02
CA SER A 124 10.43 4.28 13.48
C SER A 124 10.57 4.40 15.00
N ASN A 125 11.24 3.43 15.64
CA ASN A 125 11.65 3.56 17.03
C ASN A 125 12.83 4.54 17.25
N ARG A 126 13.37 5.13 16.17
CA ARG A 126 14.47 6.09 16.27
C ARG A 126 13.96 7.50 16.50
N GLY A 127 14.54 8.19 17.48
CA GLY A 127 14.14 9.53 17.86
C GLY A 127 12.69 9.56 18.35
N GLN A 128 12.03 10.70 18.19
CA GLN A 128 10.63 10.91 18.60
C GLN A 128 9.68 10.78 17.41
N ALA A 129 9.89 9.79 16.52
CA ALA A 129 9.11 9.69 15.29
C ALA A 129 7.62 9.45 15.55
N PHE A 130 7.28 8.63 16.56
CA PHE A 130 5.88 8.44 16.96
C PHE A 130 5.27 9.75 17.48
N ASP A 131 5.93 10.43 18.42
CA ASP A 131 5.39 11.65 19.03
C ASP A 131 5.25 12.80 18.02
N ASN A 132 6.22 12.94 17.11
CA ASN A 132 6.24 13.97 16.05
C ASN A 132 5.45 13.56 14.79
N ASP A 133 4.73 12.43 14.84
CA ASP A 133 3.98 11.84 13.73
C ASP A 133 4.77 11.75 12.41
N THR A 134 6.06 11.40 12.53
CA THR A 134 6.97 11.19 11.41
C THR A 134 6.84 9.75 10.93
N GLY A 135 5.69 9.44 10.34
CA GLY A 135 5.30 8.08 9.98
C GLY A 135 5.36 7.79 8.48
N TRP A 136 5.03 6.53 8.19
CA TRP A 136 4.82 5.96 6.86
C TRP A 136 3.45 5.29 6.83
N ARG A 137 2.76 5.36 5.70
CA ARG A 137 1.57 4.57 5.42
C ARG A 137 1.98 3.42 4.50
N ILE A 138 2.21 2.25 5.09
CA ILE A 138 2.66 1.04 4.39
C ILE A 138 1.71 -0.14 4.58
N ASP A 139 0.71 0.01 5.46
CA ASP A 139 -0.37 -0.94 5.64
C ASP A 139 -1.57 -0.51 4.81
N TYR A 140 -2.11 -1.45 4.04
CA TYR A 140 -3.18 -1.17 3.09
C TYR A 140 -4.36 -2.08 3.32
N HIS A 141 -5.55 -1.56 2.99
CA HIS A 141 -6.72 -2.34 2.62
C HIS A 141 -6.96 -2.11 1.13
N LEU A 142 -6.47 -3.00 0.27
CA LEU A 142 -6.71 -2.98 -1.17
C LEU A 142 -7.92 -3.85 -1.49
N ALA A 143 -9.00 -3.25 -1.98
CA ALA A 143 -10.24 -3.97 -2.28
C ALA A 143 -10.56 -3.95 -3.78
N THR A 144 -11.24 -4.98 -4.27
CA THR A 144 -11.88 -4.92 -5.59
C THR A 144 -12.95 -3.82 -5.59
N ALA A 145 -13.19 -3.17 -6.73
CA ALA A 145 -14.13 -2.04 -6.82
C ALA A 145 -15.53 -2.37 -6.26
N ALA A 146 -16.04 -3.57 -6.52
CA ALA A 146 -17.34 -4.04 -6.03
C ALA A 146 -17.39 -4.18 -4.50
N LEU A 147 -16.31 -4.65 -3.87
CA LEU A 147 -16.21 -4.70 -2.40
C LEU A 147 -16.04 -3.29 -1.82
N ALA A 148 -15.19 -2.48 -2.46
CA ALA A 148 -14.91 -1.12 -2.02
C ALA A 148 -16.14 -0.20 -2.06
N ALA A 149 -17.11 -0.45 -2.94
CA ALA A 149 -18.38 0.29 -2.98
C ALA A 149 -19.28 0.03 -1.76
N ARG A 150 -18.95 -0.98 -0.94
CA ARG A 150 -19.70 -1.38 0.26
C ARG A 150 -19.01 -0.94 1.55
N GLU A 151 -17.87 -0.27 1.44
CA GLU A 151 -17.16 0.31 2.59
C GLU A 151 -18.03 1.37 3.25
N SER A 152 -18.13 1.32 4.59
CA SER A 152 -18.83 2.33 5.39
C SER A 152 -17.92 3.09 6.35
N GLY A 153 -16.65 2.70 6.47
CA GLY A 153 -15.72 3.33 7.39
C GLY A 153 -14.32 2.72 7.38
N TYR A 154 -13.33 3.55 7.71
CA TYR A 154 -11.94 3.14 7.89
C TYR A 154 -11.27 4.06 8.93
N HIS A 155 -10.48 3.48 9.83
CA HIS A 155 -9.77 4.26 10.83
C HIS A 155 -8.42 3.61 11.15
N VAL A 156 -7.37 4.44 11.24
CA VAL A 156 -6.10 4.03 11.81
C VAL A 156 -6.09 4.45 13.27
N ALA A 157 -6.16 3.48 14.17
CA ALA A 157 -6.06 3.74 15.60
C ALA A 157 -4.62 4.16 15.94
N ARG A 158 -4.48 5.33 16.56
CA ARG A 158 -3.21 5.87 17.04
C ARG A 158 -3.40 6.42 18.45
N ALA A 159 -2.58 5.95 19.39
CA ALA A 159 -2.55 6.51 20.74
C ALA A 159 -2.04 7.96 20.72
N ALA A 160 -2.46 8.76 21.70
CA ALA A 160 -2.06 10.17 21.79
C ALA A 160 -0.55 10.35 22.02
N THR A 161 0.07 9.41 22.75
CA THR A 161 1.50 9.43 23.05
C THR A 161 2.15 8.06 22.80
N TYR A 162 3.47 8.03 22.62
CA TYR A 162 4.20 6.76 22.51
C TYR A 162 3.99 5.87 23.75
N ALA A 163 3.85 6.45 24.94
CA ALA A 163 3.66 5.73 26.19
C ALA A 163 2.25 5.14 26.37
N GLU A 164 1.31 5.34 25.44
CA GLU A 164 -0.07 4.83 25.54
C GLU A 164 -0.40 3.85 24.40
N ARG A 165 0.60 3.44 23.62
CA ARG A 165 0.42 2.71 22.35
C ARG A 165 0.04 1.22 22.47
N TRP A 166 -0.21 0.71 23.68
CA TRP A 166 -0.43 -0.71 23.96
C TRP A 166 -1.83 -1.02 24.48
#